data_AF-A0A286DYB2-F1
#
_entry.id   AF-A0A286DYB2-F1
#
_cell.length_a   1.000
_cell.length_b   1.000
_cell.length_c   1.000
_cell.angle_alpha   90.00
_cell.angle_beta   90.00
_cell.angle_gamma   90.00
#
_symmetry.space_group_name_H-M   'P 1'
#
loop_
_entity.id
_entity.type
_entity.pdbx_description
1 polymer ?
#
loop_
_entity_poly.entity_id
_entity_poly.type
_entity_poly.pdbx_seq_one_letter_code
_entity_poly.pdbx_strand_id
1 'polypeptide(L)'
;MSARTRPADVAALWAQAQVTRLLAELPEGAGLPEYGSPEWLRLAGEDPRRAAALIVAAEAWRRHVDDQARLDELAESDLHAWYGAVFGPADAEAARFLRREQLSRWPTFAEIVGRRRYGPIREVVATPGWSPIAIPGRPGWWRHLIDGGQVDLPSREVPKQMREAA
;
A
#
# COMPACT_ATOMS: atom_id res chain seq x y z
N MET A 1 -22.68 41.20 4.83
CA MET A 1 -22.78 40.26 3.69
C MET A 1 -23.43 38.98 4.19
N SER A 2 -24.72 38.76 3.93
CA SER A 2 -25.38 37.49 4.30
C SER A 2 -24.90 36.37 3.37
N ALA A 3 -24.34 35.31 3.93
CA ALA A 3 -24.06 34.08 3.20
C ALA A 3 -25.38 33.52 2.64
N ARG A 4 -25.43 33.28 1.34
CA ARG A 4 -26.62 32.76 0.66
C ARG A 4 -26.73 31.27 1.03
N THR A 5 -27.70 30.90 1.87
CA THR A 5 -27.97 29.50 2.22
C THR A 5 -28.25 28.70 0.95
N ARG A 6 -27.50 27.62 0.70
CA ARG A 6 -27.73 26.78 -0.48
C ARG A 6 -28.90 25.82 -0.21
N PRO A 7 -29.64 25.36 -1.24
CA PRO A 7 -30.70 24.37 -1.07
C PRO A 7 -30.25 23.10 -0.34
N ALA A 8 -29.02 22.65 -0.60
CA ALA A 8 -28.37 21.52 0.08
C ALA A 8 -28.21 21.72 1.60
N ASP A 9 -27.99 22.96 2.04
CA ASP A 9 -27.86 23.31 3.46
C ASP A 9 -29.23 23.27 4.14
N VAL A 10 -30.29 23.71 3.45
CA VAL A 10 -31.68 23.64 3.94
C VAL A 10 -32.14 22.19 4.09
N ALA A 11 -31.87 21.33 3.11
CA ALA A 11 -32.21 19.90 3.17
C ALA A 11 -31.49 19.20 4.34
N ALA A 12 -30.20 19.47 4.53
CA ALA A 12 -29.43 18.92 5.65
C ALA A 12 -29.99 19.35 7.01
N LEU A 13 -30.35 20.63 7.16
CA LEU A 13 -30.95 21.16 8.39
C LEU A 13 -32.32 20.55 8.65
N TRP A 14 -33.17 20.40 7.62
CA TRP A 14 -34.45 19.73 7.74
C TRP A 14 -34.30 18.27 8.17
N ALA A 15 -33.38 17.52 7.53
CA ALA A 15 -33.16 16.12 7.85
C ALA A 15 -32.66 15.94 9.29
N GLN A 16 -31.72 16.80 9.73
CA GLN A 16 -31.25 16.80 11.10
C GLN A 16 -32.39 17.08 12.09
N ALA A 17 -33.17 18.14 11.86
CA ALA A 17 -34.30 18.50 12.72
C ALA A 17 -35.34 17.37 12.79
N GLN A 18 -35.61 16.69 11.66
CA GLN A 18 -36.56 15.60 11.59
C GLN A 18 -36.06 14.35 12.33
N VAL A 19 -34.79 14.00 12.20
CA VAL A 19 -34.17 12.90 12.97
C VAL A 19 -34.23 13.20 14.46
N THR A 20 -33.83 14.41 14.87
CA THR A 20 -33.93 14.84 16.27
C THR A 20 -35.36 14.74 16.79
N ARG A 21 -36.34 15.21 16.02
CA ARG A 21 -37.76 15.13 16.40
C ARG A 21 -38.25 13.68 16.56
N LEU A 22 -37.88 12.79 15.63
CA LEU A 22 -38.28 11.37 15.67
C LEU A 22 -37.69 10.63 16.87
N LEU A 23 -36.49 11.01 17.30
CA LEU A 23 -35.79 10.33 18.40
C LEU A 23 -36.03 10.99 19.76
N ALA A 24 -36.75 12.12 19.82
CA ALA A 24 -36.90 12.93 21.04
C ALA A 24 -37.61 12.21 22.20
N GLU A 25 -38.53 11.29 21.89
CA GLU A 25 -39.32 10.55 22.89
C GLU A 25 -38.71 9.19 23.25
N LEU A 26 -37.58 8.82 22.65
CA LEU A 26 -36.93 7.55 22.94
C LEU A 26 -36.12 7.62 24.24
N PRO A 27 -35.99 6.49 24.96
CA PRO A 27 -35.10 6.41 26.12
C PRO A 27 -33.67 6.80 25.74
N GLU A 28 -32.98 7.46 26.67
CA GLU A 28 -31.57 7.78 26.52
C GLU A 28 -30.75 6.49 26.30
N GLY A 29 -29.94 6.47 25.24
CA GLY A 29 -29.21 5.27 24.83
C GLY A 29 -29.94 4.35 23.84
N ALA A 30 -31.15 4.70 23.40
CA ALA A 30 -31.78 4.03 22.26
C ALA A 30 -30.97 4.30 20.98
N GLY A 31 -30.10 3.36 20.61
CA GLY A 31 -29.26 3.45 19.43
C GLY A 31 -30.07 3.56 18.14
N LEU A 32 -29.55 4.34 17.19
CA LEU A 32 -30.08 4.43 15.83
C LEU A 32 -29.39 3.37 14.97
N PRO A 33 -30.09 2.32 14.51
CA PRO A 33 -29.49 1.32 13.64
C PRO A 33 -29.23 1.88 12.25
N GLU A 34 -28.24 1.33 11.56
CA GLU A 34 -27.99 1.63 10.15
C GLU A 34 -29.15 1.13 9.28
N TYR A 35 -29.55 1.93 8.29
CA TYR A 35 -30.60 1.55 7.35
C TYR A 35 -30.25 0.24 6.63
N GLY A 36 -31.21 -0.69 6.54
CA GLY A 36 -31.01 -1.98 5.90
C GLY A 36 -30.22 -3.00 6.73
N SER A 37 -29.68 -2.61 7.89
CA SER A 37 -29.04 -3.56 8.81
C SER A 37 -30.04 -4.57 9.38
N PRO A 38 -29.58 -5.74 9.88
CA PRO A 38 -30.43 -6.68 10.57
C PRO A 38 -31.18 -6.10 11.77
N GLU A 39 -30.58 -5.12 12.48
CA GLU A 39 -31.23 -4.42 13.58
C GLU A 39 -32.39 -3.54 13.09
N TRP A 40 -32.20 -2.82 11.99
CA TRP A 40 -33.24 -2.02 11.36
C TRP A 40 -34.41 -2.88 10.84
N LEU A 41 -34.10 -4.03 10.24
CA LEU A 41 -35.12 -4.97 9.72
C LEU A 41 -35.99 -5.55 10.83
N ARG A 42 -35.46 -5.70 12.05
CA ARG A 42 -36.20 -6.19 13.22
C ARG A 42 -37.08 -5.13 13.88
N LEU A 43 -36.93 -3.86 13.55
CA LEU A 43 -37.78 -2.80 14.08
C LEU A 43 -39.22 -2.97 13.62
N ALA A 44 -40.18 -2.69 14.52
CA ALA A 44 -41.58 -2.61 14.17
C ALA A 44 -41.82 -1.53 13.10
N GLY A 45 -42.88 -1.67 12.30
CA GLY A 45 -43.20 -0.72 11.23
C GLY A 45 -43.41 0.71 11.72
N GLU A 46 -43.93 0.86 12.93
CA GLU A 46 -44.22 2.16 13.57
C GLU A 46 -43.06 2.69 14.42
N ASP A 47 -41.96 1.95 14.55
CA ASP A 47 -40.81 2.39 15.35
C ASP A 47 -40.16 3.63 14.69
N PRO A 48 -40.07 4.78 15.38
CA PRO A 48 -39.55 6.01 14.81
C PRO A 48 -38.07 5.90 14.38
N ARG A 49 -37.30 4.97 14.97
CA ARG A 49 -35.92 4.70 14.57
C ARG A 49 -35.83 4.21 13.13
N ARG A 50 -36.88 3.54 12.62
CA ARG A 50 -36.93 3.04 11.25
C ARG A 50 -36.94 4.19 10.25
N ALA A 51 -37.77 5.21 10.49
CA ALA A 51 -37.85 6.42 9.68
C ALA A 51 -36.59 7.29 9.84
N ALA A 52 -36.06 7.42 11.06
CA ALA A 52 -34.83 8.18 11.30
C ALA A 52 -33.63 7.57 10.54
N ALA A 53 -33.46 6.25 10.58
CA ALA A 53 -32.38 5.57 9.86
C ALA A 53 -32.49 5.77 8.34
N LEU A 54 -33.71 5.73 7.81
CA LEU A 54 -33.97 6.00 6.39
C LEU A 54 -33.57 7.43 6.00
N ILE A 55 -33.91 8.43 6.82
CA ILE A 55 -33.54 9.84 6.57
C ILE A 55 -32.02 10.01 6.61
N VAL A 56 -31.35 9.41 7.61
CA VAL A 56 -29.88 9.46 7.70
C VAL A 56 -29.23 8.83 6.47
N ALA A 57 -29.73 7.67 6.03
CA ALA A 57 -29.21 7.00 4.84
C ALA A 57 -29.47 7.81 3.55
N ALA A 58 -30.65 8.42 3.41
CA ALA A 58 -30.96 9.28 2.27
C ALA A 58 -30.03 10.50 2.21
N GLU A 59 -29.74 11.14 3.34
CA GLU A 59 -28.78 12.25 3.38
C GLU A 59 -27.33 11.81 3.16
N ALA A 60 -26.95 10.64 3.65
CA ALA A 60 -25.64 10.07 3.35
C ALA A 60 -25.48 9.82 1.85
N TRP A 61 -26.51 9.26 1.20
CA TRP A 61 -26.53 9.06 -0.25
C TRP A 61 -26.46 10.38 -1.02
N ARG A 62 -27.25 11.39 -0.63
CA ARG A 62 -27.21 12.72 -1.26
C ARG A 62 -25.80 13.33 -1.19
N ARG A 63 -25.18 13.31 -0.01
CA ARG A 63 -23.80 13.80 0.17
C ARG A 63 -22.80 12.99 -0.65
N HIS A 64 -22.98 11.69 -0.74
CA HIS A 64 -22.14 10.83 -1.57
C HIS A 64 -22.23 11.22 -3.05
N VAL A 65 -23.44 11.44 -3.58
CA VAL A 65 -23.64 11.90 -4.96
C VAL A 65 -23.01 13.28 -5.18
N ASP A 66 -23.22 14.22 -4.27
CA ASP A 66 -22.60 15.55 -4.34
C ASP A 66 -21.06 15.46 -4.35
N ASP A 67 -20.49 14.56 -3.53
CA ASP A 67 -19.04 14.34 -3.46
C ASP A 67 -18.48 13.65 -4.70
N GLN A 68 -19.20 12.67 -5.27
CA GLN A 68 -18.83 12.05 -6.54
C GLN A 68 -18.81 13.07 -7.67
N ALA A 69 -19.85 13.91 -7.79
CA ALA A 69 -19.89 14.96 -8.81
C ALA A 69 -18.71 15.96 -8.67
N ARG A 70 -18.36 16.33 -7.42
CA ARG A 70 -17.19 17.15 -7.13
C ARG A 70 -15.89 16.47 -7.54
N LEU A 71 -15.76 15.17 -7.32
CA LEU A 71 -14.59 14.39 -7.71
C LEU A 71 -14.49 14.24 -9.23
N ASP A 72 -15.59 14.03 -9.93
CA ASP A 72 -15.62 13.96 -11.40
C ASP A 72 -15.17 15.30 -12.00
N GLU A 73 -15.69 16.43 -11.49
CA GLU A 73 -15.26 17.78 -11.90
C GLU A 73 -13.77 18.02 -11.63
N LEU A 74 -13.26 17.57 -10.47
CA LEU A 74 -11.83 17.67 -10.17
C LEU A 74 -10.98 16.82 -11.11
N ALA A 75 -11.42 15.62 -11.46
CA ALA A 75 -10.69 14.73 -12.36
C ALA A 75 -10.49 15.38 -13.74
N GLU A 76 -11.48 16.13 -14.22
CA GLU A 76 -11.44 16.85 -15.49
C GLU A 76 -10.65 18.17 -15.41
N SER A 77 -10.80 18.92 -14.31
CA SER A 77 -10.28 20.28 -14.18
C SER A 77 -8.87 20.37 -13.59
N ASP A 78 -8.55 19.53 -12.60
CA ASP A 78 -7.29 19.52 -11.87
C ASP A 78 -6.97 18.11 -11.33
N LEU A 79 -6.24 17.35 -12.15
CA LEU A 79 -5.83 15.98 -11.82
C LEU A 79 -5.00 15.90 -10.53
N HIS A 80 -4.25 16.94 -10.17
CA HIS A 80 -3.44 16.94 -8.96
C HIS A 80 -4.31 17.11 -7.71
N ALA A 81 -5.25 18.06 -7.74
CA ALA A 81 -6.23 18.23 -6.67
C ALA A 81 -7.15 17.01 -6.53
N TRP A 82 -7.53 16.38 -7.65
CA TRP A 82 -8.25 15.10 -7.65
C TRP A 82 -7.45 14.01 -6.93
N TYR A 83 -6.18 13.82 -7.29
CA TYR A 83 -5.31 12.81 -6.67
C TYR A 83 -5.19 13.05 -5.16
N GLY A 84 -4.99 14.30 -4.76
CA GLY A 84 -4.94 14.68 -3.34
C GLY A 84 -6.26 14.39 -2.60
N ALA A 85 -7.41 14.63 -3.24
CA ALA A 85 -8.71 14.35 -2.63
C ALA A 85 -8.98 12.84 -2.47
N VAL A 86 -8.61 12.03 -3.46
CA VAL A 86 -8.85 10.57 -3.46
C VAL A 86 -7.86 9.83 -2.58
N PHE A 87 -6.56 10.12 -2.72
CA PHE A 87 -5.50 9.37 -2.05
C PHE A 87 -4.97 10.04 -0.79
N GLY A 88 -5.22 11.34 -0.58
CA GLY A 88 -4.71 12.09 0.56
C GLY A 88 -4.96 11.45 1.93
N PRO A 89 -6.16 10.91 2.23
CA PRO A 89 -6.39 10.19 3.47
C PRO A 89 -5.52 8.93 3.62
N ALA A 90 -5.36 8.16 2.55
CA ALA A 90 -4.52 6.96 2.54
C ALA A 90 -3.04 7.32 2.66
N ASP A 91 -2.59 8.36 1.97
CA ASP A 91 -1.22 8.89 2.05
C ASP A 91 -0.90 9.41 3.46
N ALA A 92 -1.86 10.10 4.09
CA ALA A 92 -1.72 10.57 5.47
C ALA A 92 -1.60 9.40 6.45
N GLU A 93 -2.38 8.33 6.26
CA GLU A 93 -2.29 7.12 7.07
C GLU A 93 -0.99 6.36 6.83
N ALA A 94 -0.57 6.18 5.58
CA ALA A 94 0.70 5.60 5.23
C ALA A 94 1.86 6.38 5.86
N ALA A 95 1.81 7.72 5.82
CA ALA A 95 2.81 8.57 6.47
C ALA A 95 2.81 8.40 8.00
N ARG A 96 1.64 8.25 8.64
CA ARG A 96 1.55 7.92 10.08
C ARG A 96 2.17 6.56 10.39
N PHE A 97 1.84 5.55 9.60
CA PHE A 97 2.39 4.20 9.72
C PHE A 97 3.91 4.18 9.57
N LEU A 98 4.44 4.78 8.50
CA LEU A 98 5.89 4.85 8.25
C LEU A 98 6.64 5.53 9.40
N ARG A 99 6.08 6.60 9.97
CA ARG A 99 6.65 7.27 11.15
C ARG A 99 6.63 6.38 12.39
N ARG A 100 5.48 5.73 12.66
CA ARG A 100 5.32 4.85 13.83
C ARG A 100 6.27 3.66 13.79
N GLU A 101 6.33 3.00 12.64
CA GLU A 101 7.19 1.84 12.42
C GLU A 101 8.65 2.22 12.11
N GLN A 102 8.95 3.52 12.05
CA GLN A 102 10.27 4.08 11.75
C GLN A 102 10.86 3.49 10.46
N LEU A 103 10.01 3.12 9.50
CA LEU A 103 10.42 2.51 8.24
C LEU A 103 11.24 3.47 7.38
N SER A 104 11.09 4.78 7.60
CA SER A 104 11.93 5.82 7.01
C SER A 104 13.41 5.75 7.41
N ARG A 105 13.76 4.96 8.43
CA ARG A 105 15.16 4.69 8.81
C ARG A 105 15.81 3.62 7.95
N TRP A 106 15.02 2.85 7.23
CA TRP A 106 15.52 1.80 6.36
C TRP A 106 15.94 2.43 5.04
N PRO A 107 17.18 2.19 4.59
CA PRO A 107 17.60 2.68 3.29
C PRO A 107 16.72 2.05 2.20
N THR A 108 16.28 2.88 1.27
CA THR A 108 15.63 2.46 0.04
C THR A 108 16.51 1.50 -0.74
N PHE A 109 15.92 0.74 -1.66
CA PHE A 109 16.70 -0.14 -2.54
C PHE A 109 17.78 0.63 -3.32
N ALA A 110 17.46 1.84 -3.80
CA ALA A 110 18.41 2.71 -4.48
C ALA A 110 19.59 3.11 -3.57
N GLU A 111 19.33 3.45 -2.32
CA GLU A 111 20.37 3.76 -1.34
C GLU A 111 21.21 2.52 -0.97
N ILE A 112 20.59 1.34 -0.84
CA ILE A 112 21.30 0.08 -0.62
C ILE A 112 22.26 -0.19 -1.78
N VAL A 113 21.79 -0.06 -3.02
CA VAL A 113 22.61 -0.26 -4.22
C VAL A 113 23.73 0.79 -4.29
N GLY A 114 23.44 2.06 -4.04
CA GLY A 114 24.45 3.13 -4.02
C GLY A 114 25.51 2.95 -2.93
N ARG A 115 25.15 2.31 -1.81
CA ARG A 115 26.09 1.96 -0.71
C ARG A 115 26.93 0.72 -1.01
N ARG A 116 26.61 -0.09 -2.04
CA ARG A 116 27.41 -1.27 -2.37
C ARG A 116 28.80 -0.83 -2.81
N ARG A 117 29.76 -0.99 -1.90
CA ARG A 117 31.18 -0.98 -2.24
C ARG A 117 31.54 -2.38 -2.68
N TYR A 118 31.95 -2.55 -3.93
CA TYR A 118 32.57 -3.80 -4.36
C TYR A 118 33.84 -4.00 -3.54
N GLY A 119 33.92 -5.12 -2.83
CA GLY A 119 35.14 -5.51 -2.13
C GLY A 119 36.30 -5.68 -3.13
N PRO A 120 37.55 -5.65 -2.67
CA PRO A 120 38.68 -5.98 -3.53
C PRO A 120 38.48 -7.35 -4.17
N ILE A 121 38.85 -7.48 -5.44
CA ILE A 121 38.83 -8.77 -6.15
C ILE A 121 39.70 -9.74 -5.34
N ARG A 122 39.07 -10.75 -4.74
CA ARG A 122 39.79 -11.80 -4.02
C ARG A 122 40.31 -12.79 -5.03
N GLU A 123 41.53 -13.25 -4.82
CA GLU A 123 42.06 -14.36 -5.56
C GLU A 123 41.23 -15.62 -5.26
N VAL A 124 40.81 -16.30 -6.32
CA VAL A 124 40.02 -17.54 -6.22
C VAL A 124 40.96 -18.69 -5.91
N VAL A 125 40.58 -19.57 -4.98
CA VAL A 125 41.33 -20.78 -4.65
C VAL A 125 40.46 -21.98 -4.99
N ALA A 126 40.96 -22.90 -5.81
CA ALA A 126 40.28 -24.16 -6.09
C ALA A 126 40.46 -25.11 -4.89
N THR A 127 39.35 -25.44 -4.22
CA THR A 127 39.34 -26.34 -3.07
C THR A 127 39.34 -27.80 -3.55
N PRO A 128 39.99 -28.75 -2.83
CA PRO A 128 39.93 -30.16 -3.19
C PRO A 128 38.50 -30.69 -3.33
N GLY A 129 38.24 -31.46 -4.39
CA GLY A 129 36.93 -32.04 -4.69
C GLY A 129 35.92 -31.09 -5.34
N TRP A 130 36.28 -29.83 -5.57
CA TRP A 130 35.42 -28.88 -6.27
C TRP A 130 35.65 -28.91 -7.78
N SER A 131 34.60 -28.58 -8.54
CA SER A 131 34.76 -28.31 -9.96
C SER A 131 35.64 -27.08 -10.19
N PRO A 132 36.36 -27.00 -11.33
CA PRO A 132 37.20 -25.86 -11.67
C PRO A 132 36.43 -24.55 -11.62
N ILE A 133 37.07 -23.49 -11.12
CA ILE A 133 36.42 -22.21 -10.83
C ILE A 133 36.83 -21.18 -11.89
N ALA A 134 35.86 -20.52 -12.52
CA ALA A 134 36.14 -19.45 -13.47
C ALA A 134 36.81 -18.27 -12.78
N ILE A 135 37.87 -17.72 -13.39
CA ILE A 135 38.66 -16.62 -12.80
C ILE A 135 38.00 -15.28 -13.12
N PRO A 136 37.53 -14.52 -12.12
CA PRO A 136 36.98 -13.19 -12.34
C PRO A 136 38.02 -12.27 -12.99
N GLY A 137 37.65 -11.58 -14.07
CA GLY A 137 38.55 -10.71 -14.84
C GLY A 137 39.40 -11.42 -15.89
N ARG A 138 39.34 -12.76 -16.01
CA ARG A 138 39.98 -13.54 -17.08
C ARG A 138 38.96 -14.49 -17.73
N PRO A 139 38.05 -13.98 -18.57
CA PRO A 139 37.04 -14.82 -19.21
C PRO A 139 37.69 -15.93 -20.03
N GLY A 140 37.15 -17.14 -19.93
CA GLY A 140 37.70 -18.34 -20.57
C GLY A 140 38.77 -19.09 -19.75
N TRP A 141 39.28 -18.49 -18.67
CA TRP A 141 40.25 -19.13 -17.78
C TRP A 141 39.60 -19.70 -16.53
N TRP A 142 40.07 -20.89 -16.14
CA TRP A 142 39.55 -21.67 -15.04
C TRP A 142 40.71 -22.09 -14.14
N ARG A 143 40.52 -21.98 -12.83
CA ARG A 143 41.46 -22.46 -11.82
C ARG A 143 41.07 -23.86 -11.39
N HIS A 144 41.99 -24.79 -11.58
CA HIS A 144 41.90 -26.20 -11.23
C HIS A 144 42.77 -26.48 -10.01
N LEU A 145 42.41 -27.52 -9.27
CA LEU A 145 43.31 -28.14 -8.31
C LEU A 145 43.78 -29.48 -8.91
N ILE A 146 45.05 -29.54 -9.33
CA ILE A 146 45.68 -30.73 -9.93
C ILE A 146 46.87 -31.08 -9.04
N ASP A 147 46.93 -32.30 -8.53
CA ASP A 147 48.01 -32.81 -7.68
C ASP A 147 48.33 -31.93 -6.45
N GLY A 148 47.28 -31.32 -5.89
CA GLY A 148 47.40 -30.39 -4.75
C GLY A 148 47.90 -28.98 -5.12
N GLY A 149 48.21 -28.72 -6.39
CA GLY A 149 48.60 -27.42 -6.93
C GLY A 149 47.43 -26.67 -7.58
N GLN A 150 47.44 -25.33 -7.48
CA GLN A 150 46.52 -24.44 -8.18
C GLN A 150 47.02 -24.21 -9.60
N VAL A 151 46.26 -24.62 -10.62
CA VAL A 151 46.65 -24.50 -12.02
C VAL A 151 45.58 -23.76 -12.82
N ASP A 152 45.97 -22.72 -13.54
CA ASP A 152 45.07 -21.94 -14.40
C ASP A 152 45.11 -22.49 -15.84
N LEU A 153 43.97 -22.95 -16.34
CA LEU A 153 43.82 -23.51 -17.68
C LEU A 153 42.76 -22.73 -18.48
N PRO A 154 42.94 -22.56 -19.80
CA PRO A 154 41.97 -21.89 -20.67
C PRO A 154 40.76 -22.77 -21.03
N SER A 155 40.51 -23.83 -20.25
CA SER A 155 39.38 -24.75 -20.42
C SER A 155 38.85 -25.17 -19.05
N ARG A 156 37.54 -25.43 -19.00
CA ARG A 156 36.89 -25.99 -17.80
C ARG A 156 37.29 -27.44 -17.55
N GLU A 157 37.76 -28.15 -18.57
CA GLU A 157 38.22 -29.53 -18.45
C GLU A 157 39.74 -29.59 -18.34
N VAL A 158 40.24 -30.49 -17.49
CA VAL A 158 41.68 -30.82 -17.44
C VAL A 158 42.02 -31.60 -18.71
N PRO A 159 43.03 -31.16 -19.51
CA PRO A 159 43.51 -31.90 -20.68
C PRO A 159 43.90 -33.33 -20.32
N LYS A 160 43.59 -34.29 -21.19
CA LYS A 160 43.83 -35.72 -20.95
C LYS A 160 45.29 -36.04 -20.55
N GLN A 161 46.23 -35.31 -21.14
CA GLN A 161 47.67 -35.41 -20.87
C GLN A 161 48.07 -35.04 -19.43
N MET A 162 47.31 -34.16 -18.76
CA MET A 162 47.53 -33.78 -17.36
C MET A 162 46.77 -34.67 -16.37
N ARG A 163 45.86 -35.53 -16.86
CA ARG A 163 45.20 -36.56 -16.03
C ARG A 163 46.03 -37.85 -15.95
N GLU A 164 46.85 -38.12 -16.96
CA GLU A 164 47.66 -39.35 -17.08
C GLU A 164 49.04 -39.23 -16.40
N ALA A 165 49.42 -38.03 -15.94
CA ALA A 165 50.68 -37.75 -15.24
C ALA A 165 50.53 -37.68 -13.70
N ALA A 166 49.34 -37.96 -13.18
CA ALA A 166 48.92 -37.91 -11.78
C ALA A 166 48.62 -39.32 -11.25
#